data_AF-A0A3E1Y9T2-F1
#
_entry.id   AF-A0A3E1Y9T2-F1
#
_cell.length_a   1.000
_cell.length_b   1.000
_cell.length_c   1.000
_cell.angle_alpha   90.00
_cell.angle_beta   90.00
_cell.angle_gamma   90.00
#
_symmetry.space_group_name_H-M   'P 1'
#
loop_
_entity.id
_entity.type
_entity.pdbx_description
1 polymer ?
#
loop_
_entity_poly.entity_id
_entity_poly.type
_entity_poly.pdbx_seq_one_letter_code
_entity_poly.pdbx_strand_id
1 'polypeptide(L)'
;MKRTLILFWLFSLPILSAVAQDSTTRVGRKGFLKINPATLINELDIYLEQEISDKVSLEFGISGIYTDYPDYVLAKKIDIGQKKPDISTSQFVDGRGLGFRLGARWYLFSRDMKVSRAAGTYFEPILFYKKVFYPNENVTFNNTTYTNTADKNVGGLQLLIGRQFTKDKFIFDPYIGLGIRSKFYRYDTYHYDGNNVSLNDGKMVSILPSVQFGIKVGIKLW
;
A
#
# COMPACT_ATOMS: atom_id res chain seq x y z
N MET A 1 7.61 17.74 28.66
CA MET A 1 6.62 17.07 27.79
C MET A 1 5.22 17.71 27.82
N LYS A 2 4.67 18.16 28.96
CA LYS A 2 3.33 18.77 29.00
C LYS A 2 3.23 20.11 28.24
N ARG A 3 4.27 20.96 28.32
CA ARG A 3 4.31 22.28 27.65
C ARG A 3 4.40 22.20 26.11
N THR A 4 5.12 21.21 25.59
CA THR A 4 5.24 20.96 24.14
C THR A 4 3.94 20.46 23.52
N LEU A 5 3.16 19.68 24.27
CA LEU A 5 1.85 19.20 23.81
C LEU A 5 0.83 20.34 23.71
N ILE A 6 0.84 21.26 24.68
CA ILE A 6 0.00 22.47 24.68
C ILE A 6 0.34 23.37 23.48
N LEU A 7 1.63 23.56 23.18
CA LEU A 7 2.06 24.30 21.99
C LEU A 7 1.60 23.63 20.71
N PHE A 8 1.71 22.30 20.59
CA PHE A 8 1.22 21.57 19.42
C PHE A 8 -0.30 21.74 19.23
N TRP A 9 -1.06 21.67 20.32
CA TRP A 9 -2.51 21.90 20.31
C TRP A 9 -2.87 23.35 19.92
N LEU A 10 -2.18 24.34 20.50
CA LEU A 10 -2.37 25.76 20.18
C LEU A 10 -2.01 26.12 18.74
N PHE A 11 -1.07 25.42 18.11
CA PHE A 11 -0.77 25.59 16.69
C PHE A 11 -1.75 24.85 15.77
N SER A 12 -2.33 23.73 16.20
CA SER A 12 -3.34 22.99 15.41
C SER A 12 -4.72 23.67 15.36
N LEU A 13 -5.13 24.33 16.44
CA LEU A 13 -6.43 24.99 16.54
C LEU A 13 -6.67 26.13 15.53
N PRO A 14 -5.73 27.06 15.28
CA PRO A 14 -5.93 28.12 14.28
C PRO A 14 -5.91 27.58 12.84
N ILE A 15 -5.16 26.51 12.56
CA ILE A 15 -5.19 25.83 11.25
C ILE A 15 -6.58 25.22 11.00
N LEU A 16 -7.15 24.55 12.01
CA LEU A 16 -8.51 23.99 11.93
C LEU A 16 -9.58 25.07 11.82
N SER A 17 -9.38 26.21 12.49
CA SER A 17 -10.33 27.35 12.47
C SER A 17 -10.34 28.09 11.13
N ALA A 18 -9.16 28.23 10.49
CA ALA A 18 -9.04 28.84 9.17
C ALA A 18 -9.71 27.99 8.06
N VAL A 19 -9.70 26.65 8.21
CA VAL A 19 -10.39 25.73 7.29
C VAL A 19 -11.92 25.73 7.52
N ALA A 20 -12.37 26.05 8.73
CA ALA A 20 -13.80 26.06 9.09
C ALA A 20 -14.54 27.37 8.72
N GLN A 21 -13.83 28.50 8.59
CA GLN A 21 -14.44 29.80 8.28
C GLN A 21 -14.76 30.02 6.80
N ASP A 22 -14.34 29.12 5.89
CA ASP A 22 -14.75 29.17 4.48
C ASP A 22 -16.12 28.49 4.29
N SER A 23 -17.17 29.14 4.82
CA SER A 23 -18.55 28.64 4.84
C SER A 23 -19.22 28.61 3.46
N THR A 24 -18.52 28.92 2.37
CA THR A 24 -19.00 28.79 0.99
C THR A 24 -18.51 27.52 0.29
N THR A 25 -17.47 26.88 0.81
CA THR A 25 -16.97 25.59 0.33
C THR A 25 -17.46 24.48 1.24
N ARG A 26 -18.57 23.81 0.86
CA ARG A 26 -18.95 22.52 1.46
C ARG A 26 -17.76 21.56 1.34
N VAL A 27 -17.02 21.35 2.42
CA VAL A 27 -16.00 20.30 2.54
C VAL A 27 -16.69 18.96 2.27
N GLY A 28 -16.23 18.21 1.26
CA GLY A 28 -16.79 16.90 0.90
C GLY A 28 -17.90 16.93 -0.16
N ARG A 29 -17.70 17.62 -1.29
CA ARG A 29 -18.71 17.68 -2.37
C ARG A 29 -19.01 16.33 -3.01
N LYS A 30 -18.01 15.45 -3.13
CA LYS A 30 -18.15 14.16 -3.84
C LYS A 30 -17.28 13.09 -3.19
N GLY A 31 -17.82 11.87 -3.07
CA GLY A 31 -17.11 10.69 -2.57
C GLY A 31 -17.05 9.58 -3.61
N PHE A 32 -15.94 8.87 -3.66
CA PHE A 32 -15.72 7.81 -4.65
C PHE A 32 -15.19 6.55 -4.00
N LEU A 33 -15.77 5.41 -4.36
CA LEU A 33 -15.25 4.09 -4.02
C LEU A 33 -14.59 3.50 -5.25
N LYS A 34 -13.32 3.13 -5.14
CA LYS A 34 -12.54 2.59 -6.24
C LYS A 34 -11.89 1.27 -5.85
N ILE A 35 -11.60 0.46 -6.86
CA ILE A 35 -10.82 -0.77 -6.76
C ILE A 35 -9.75 -0.77 -7.84
N ASN A 36 -8.66 -1.50 -7.63
CA ASN A 36 -7.63 -1.68 -8.64
C ASN A 36 -7.69 -3.12 -9.20
N PRO A 37 -8.37 -3.37 -10.32
CA PRO A 37 -8.44 -4.72 -10.89
C PRO A 37 -7.06 -5.30 -11.23
N ALA A 38 -6.05 -4.49 -11.52
CA ALA A 38 -4.72 -4.98 -11.87
C ALA A 38 -4.01 -5.68 -10.70
N THR A 39 -4.43 -5.42 -9.46
CA THR A 39 -3.84 -6.04 -8.27
C THR A 39 -4.57 -7.31 -7.84
N LEU A 40 -5.73 -7.64 -8.44
CA LEU A 40 -6.51 -8.85 -8.18
C LEU A 40 -5.79 -10.17 -8.52
N ILE A 41 -4.52 -10.13 -8.89
CA ILE A 41 -3.69 -11.33 -8.98
C ILE A 41 -3.14 -11.73 -7.60
N ASN A 42 -2.93 -10.76 -6.69
CA ASN A 42 -2.30 -10.99 -5.39
C ASN A 42 -2.99 -10.28 -4.22
N GLU A 43 -3.67 -9.16 -4.46
CA GLU A 43 -4.30 -8.34 -3.43
C GLU A 43 -5.58 -7.65 -3.90
N LEU A 44 -6.56 -7.60 -3.02
CA LEU A 44 -7.77 -6.81 -3.19
C LEU A 44 -7.57 -5.42 -2.59
N ASP A 45 -7.40 -4.42 -3.43
CA ASP A 45 -7.31 -3.03 -3.00
C ASP A 45 -8.65 -2.33 -3.12
N ILE A 46 -9.09 -1.71 -2.02
CA ILE A 46 -10.29 -0.86 -1.97
C ILE A 46 -9.85 0.54 -1.53
N TYR A 47 -10.26 1.54 -2.30
CA TYR A 47 -9.92 2.94 -2.08
C TYR A 47 -11.18 3.77 -1.87
N LEU A 48 -11.18 4.59 -0.83
CA LEU A 48 -12.14 5.63 -0.60
C LEU A 48 -11.48 6.97 -0.90
N GLU A 49 -12.02 7.69 -1.86
CA GLU A 49 -11.56 9.02 -2.22
C GLU A 49 -12.59 10.07 -1.79
N GLN A 50 -12.13 11.14 -1.15
CA GLN A 50 -12.95 12.25 -0.70
C GLN A 50 -12.41 13.58 -1.24
N GLU A 51 -13.24 14.24 -2.04
CA GLU A 51 -12.92 15.55 -2.61
C GLU A 51 -13.02 16.64 -1.55
N ILE A 52 -11.89 17.29 -1.24
CA ILE A 52 -11.83 18.43 -0.33
C ILE A 52 -12.16 19.71 -1.09
N SER A 53 -11.58 19.87 -2.29
CA SER A 53 -11.81 21.00 -3.18
C SER A 53 -11.72 20.55 -4.65
N ASP A 54 -12.08 21.43 -5.57
CA ASP A 54 -12.01 21.17 -7.02
C ASP A 54 -10.59 20.82 -7.51
N LYS A 55 -9.55 21.11 -6.70
CA LYS A 55 -8.13 20.81 -6.99
C LYS A 55 -7.50 19.77 -6.06
N VAL A 56 -8.12 19.44 -4.94
CA VAL A 56 -7.50 18.59 -3.91
C VAL A 56 -8.46 17.50 -3.45
N SER A 57 -7.97 16.27 -3.43
CA SER A 57 -8.71 15.12 -2.92
C SER A 57 -7.82 14.25 -2.06
N LEU A 58 -8.38 13.58 -1.05
CA LEU A 58 -7.66 12.59 -0.26
C LEU A 58 -8.12 11.19 -0.65
N GLU A 59 -7.17 10.27 -0.75
CA GLU A 59 -7.43 8.86 -0.98
C GLU A 59 -6.96 8.05 0.23
N PHE A 60 -7.87 7.26 0.80
CA PHE A 60 -7.55 6.24 1.78
C PHE A 60 -7.77 4.87 1.15
N GLY A 61 -6.82 3.95 1.34
CA GLY A 61 -6.91 2.61 0.79
C GLY A 61 -6.68 1.54 1.85
N ILE A 62 -7.42 0.44 1.72
CA ILE A 62 -7.16 -0.81 2.44
C ILE A 62 -6.88 -1.91 1.42
N SER A 63 -5.96 -2.80 1.76
CA SER A 63 -5.57 -3.92 0.90
C SER A 63 -5.71 -5.23 1.65
N GLY A 64 -6.43 -6.19 1.08
CA GLY A 64 -6.42 -7.59 1.53
C GLY A 64 -5.47 -8.41 0.68
N ILE A 65 -4.36 -8.88 1.26
CA ILE A 65 -3.38 -9.71 0.57
C ILE A 65 -3.72 -11.16 0.84
N TYR A 66 -3.91 -11.96 -0.21
CA TYR A 66 -4.22 -13.39 -0.09
C TYR A 66 -3.15 -14.28 -0.70
N THR A 67 -2.18 -13.71 -1.42
CA THR A 67 -0.96 -14.41 -1.84
C THR A 67 0.19 -13.43 -2.02
N ASP A 68 1.42 -13.90 -1.77
CA ASP A 68 2.65 -13.13 -1.97
C ASP A 68 3.45 -13.60 -3.20
N TYR A 69 2.74 -14.12 -4.20
CA TYR A 69 3.30 -14.70 -5.42
C TYR A 69 4.31 -13.80 -6.17
N PRO A 70 4.10 -12.47 -6.33
CA PRO A 70 5.10 -11.62 -7.00
C PRO A 70 6.45 -11.62 -6.30
N ASP A 71 6.47 -11.67 -4.96
CA ASP A 71 7.69 -11.73 -4.18
C ASP A 71 8.38 -13.10 -4.29
N TYR A 72 7.60 -14.19 -4.37
CA TYR A 72 8.14 -15.50 -4.71
C TYR A 72 8.88 -15.50 -6.05
N VAL A 73 8.29 -14.92 -7.09
CA VAL A 73 8.93 -14.83 -8.41
C VAL A 73 10.24 -14.04 -8.32
N LEU A 74 10.22 -12.86 -7.68
CA LEU A 74 11.40 -12.01 -7.54
C LEU A 74 12.48 -12.62 -6.64
N ALA A 75 12.11 -13.32 -5.58
CA ALA A 75 13.06 -13.88 -4.62
C ALA A 75 13.61 -15.24 -5.06
N LYS A 76 12.80 -16.12 -5.66
CA LYS A 76 13.24 -17.48 -6.01
C LYS A 76 13.60 -17.64 -7.48
N LYS A 77 12.87 -17.01 -8.41
CA LYS A 77 13.07 -17.23 -9.87
C LYS A 77 14.03 -16.25 -10.51
N ILE A 78 14.05 -14.99 -10.05
CA ILE A 78 14.98 -13.98 -10.57
C ILE A 78 16.15 -13.86 -9.60
N ASP A 79 17.36 -13.97 -10.12
CA ASP A 79 18.56 -13.70 -9.33
C ASP A 79 19.07 -12.28 -9.64
N ILE A 80 18.90 -11.39 -8.66
CA ILE A 80 19.34 -9.98 -8.74
C ILE A 80 20.56 -9.77 -7.82
N GLY A 81 21.24 -10.86 -7.40
CA GLY A 81 22.39 -10.78 -6.50
C GLY A 81 22.05 -10.27 -5.09
N GLN A 82 20.77 -10.22 -4.72
CA GLN A 82 20.34 -9.86 -3.37
C GLN A 82 20.27 -11.11 -2.50
N LYS A 83 20.64 -10.97 -1.22
CA LYS A 83 20.37 -12.01 -0.21
C LYS A 83 18.87 -12.34 -0.25
N LYS A 84 18.54 -13.62 -0.31
CA LYS A 84 17.17 -14.12 -0.39
C LYS A 84 16.69 -14.48 1.03
N PRO A 85 15.43 -14.19 1.38
CA PRO A 85 14.89 -14.61 2.67
C PRO A 85 14.71 -16.12 2.64
N ASP A 86 14.95 -16.73 3.80
CA ASP A 86 14.93 -18.17 3.96
C ASP A 86 13.51 -18.65 4.31
N ILE A 87 12.63 -18.44 3.34
CA ILE A 87 11.20 -18.73 3.40
C ILE A 87 10.87 -19.75 2.32
N SER A 88 10.02 -20.72 2.64
CA SER A 88 9.65 -21.80 1.72
C SER A 88 8.66 -21.32 0.65
N THR A 89 8.54 -22.07 -0.46
CA THR A 89 7.64 -21.70 -1.56
C THR A 89 6.18 -21.76 -1.14
N SER A 90 5.79 -22.76 -0.35
CA SER A 90 4.45 -22.90 0.22
C SER A 90 4.08 -21.68 1.06
N GLN A 91 5.01 -21.25 1.93
CA GLN A 91 4.83 -20.05 2.74
C GLN A 91 4.55 -18.80 1.91
N PHE A 92 5.25 -18.57 0.80
CA PHE A 92 4.96 -17.42 -0.08
C PHE A 92 3.59 -17.48 -0.76
N VAL A 93 3.20 -18.66 -1.26
CA VAL A 93 1.93 -18.82 -2.00
C VAL A 93 0.74 -18.59 -1.08
N ASP A 94 0.81 -19.11 0.15
CA ASP A 94 -0.25 -19.02 1.15
C ASP A 94 -0.11 -17.80 2.08
N GLY A 95 0.81 -16.88 1.76
CA GLY A 95 1.01 -15.66 2.52
C GLY A 95 -0.23 -14.77 2.51
N ARG A 96 -0.71 -14.39 3.70
CA ARG A 96 -1.88 -13.51 3.87
C ARG A 96 -1.48 -12.22 4.55
N GLY A 97 -2.18 -11.14 4.27
CA GLY A 97 -1.79 -9.86 4.82
C GLY A 97 -2.84 -8.77 4.69
N LEU A 98 -2.51 -7.65 5.30
CA LEU A 98 -3.31 -6.44 5.28
C LEU A 98 -2.42 -5.26 4.92
N GLY A 99 -2.98 -4.33 4.17
CA GLY A 99 -2.32 -3.11 3.75
C GLY A 99 -3.17 -1.89 3.99
N PHE A 100 -2.50 -0.77 4.16
CA PHE A 100 -3.06 0.56 4.28
C PHE A 100 -2.34 1.49 3.32
N ARG A 101 -3.10 2.41 2.75
CA ARG A 101 -2.59 3.44 1.85
C ARG A 101 -3.23 4.78 2.18
N LEU A 102 -2.45 5.83 2.10
CA LEU A 102 -2.91 7.21 2.21
C LEU A 102 -2.28 8.01 1.08
N GLY A 103 -3.12 8.64 0.26
CA GLY A 103 -2.73 9.48 -0.86
C GLY A 103 -3.35 10.87 -0.77
N ALA A 104 -2.63 11.86 -1.26
CA ALA A 104 -3.16 13.22 -1.45
C ALA A 104 -3.08 13.57 -2.93
N ARG A 105 -4.23 13.74 -3.58
CA ARG A 105 -4.33 14.04 -5.01
C ARG A 105 -4.40 15.54 -5.22
N TRP A 106 -3.46 16.06 -6.01
CA TRP A 106 -3.46 17.44 -6.51
C TRP A 106 -3.77 17.45 -8.00
N TYR A 107 -4.95 17.95 -8.35
CA TYR A 107 -5.40 18.07 -9.72
C TYR A 107 -4.74 19.27 -10.40
N LEU A 108 -3.88 18.99 -11.37
CA LEU A 108 -3.26 19.99 -12.24
C LEU A 108 -4.31 20.61 -13.17
N PHE A 109 -5.26 19.78 -13.63
CA PHE A 109 -6.43 20.20 -14.39
C PHE A 109 -7.70 19.78 -13.65
N SER A 110 -8.58 20.75 -13.39
CA SER A 110 -9.84 20.54 -12.65
C SER A 110 -10.70 19.45 -13.31
N ARG A 111 -11.46 18.73 -12.48
CA ARG A 111 -12.37 17.65 -12.87
C ARG A 111 -13.65 18.15 -13.55
N ASP A 112 -14.11 19.35 -13.22
CA ASP A 112 -15.43 19.87 -13.63
C ASP A 112 -15.40 20.73 -14.91
N MET A 113 -14.37 20.58 -15.77
CA MET A 113 -14.35 21.27 -17.07
C MET A 113 -15.36 20.63 -18.03
N LYS A 114 -16.58 21.18 -18.07
CA LYS A 114 -17.75 20.74 -18.87
C LYS A 114 -17.47 20.43 -20.36
N VAL A 115 -16.41 20.97 -20.94
CA VAL A 115 -16.13 20.90 -22.39
C VAL A 115 -15.05 19.88 -22.75
N SER A 116 -14.23 19.43 -21.78
CA SER A 116 -13.04 18.63 -22.08
C SER A 116 -13.12 17.24 -21.46
N ARG A 117 -13.17 16.21 -22.31
CA ARG A 117 -12.94 14.79 -21.95
C ARG A 117 -11.54 14.54 -21.33
N ALA A 118 -10.72 15.60 -21.25
CA ALA A 118 -9.35 15.62 -20.79
C ALA A 118 -9.17 16.22 -19.37
N ALA A 119 -10.25 16.54 -18.66
CA ALA A 119 -10.25 16.99 -17.26
C ALA A 119 -9.69 15.92 -16.29
N GLY A 120 -9.22 16.32 -15.10
CA GLY A 120 -8.92 15.38 -14.00
C GLY A 120 -7.52 14.76 -13.97
N THR A 121 -6.51 15.38 -14.60
CA THR A 121 -5.11 14.95 -14.41
C THR A 121 -4.59 15.40 -13.06
N TYR A 122 -3.94 14.51 -12.34
CA TYR A 122 -3.46 14.77 -11.00
C TYR A 122 -2.07 14.22 -10.75
N PHE A 123 -1.42 14.79 -9.73
CA PHE A 123 -0.25 14.25 -9.07
C PHE A 123 -0.65 13.76 -7.67
N GLU A 124 -0.17 12.60 -7.25
CA GLU A 124 -0.57 11.95 -6.00
C GLU A 124 0.65 11.35 -5.28
N PRO A 125 1.20 12.03 -4.27
CA PRO A 125 2.05 11.38 -3.28
C PRO A 125 1.23 10.39 -2.45
N ILE A 126 1.79 9.20 -2.26
CA ILE A 126 1.19 8.07 -1.57
C ILE A 126 2.16 7.50 -0.56
N LEU A 127 1.68 7.36 0.67
CA LEU A 127 2.29 6.53 1.69
C LEU A 127 1.55 5.21 1.77
N PHE A 128 2.28 4.11 1.84
CA PHE A 128 1.67 2.80 2.02
C PHE A 128 2.45 1.96 3.03
N TYR A 129 1.72 1.10 3.72
CA TYR A 129 2.24 0.11 4.63
C TYR A 129 1.47 -1.19 4.46
N LYS A 130 2.17 -2.31 4.42
CA LYS A 130 1.61 -3.66 4.28
C LYS A 130 2.30 -4.59 5.25
N LYS A 131 1.52 -5.47 5.87
CA LYS A 131 2.03 -6.57 6.67
C LYS A 131 1.53 -7.89 6.09
N VAL A 132 2.47 -8.78 5.80
CA VAL A 132 2.24 -10.12 5.28
C VAL A 132 2.71 -11.12 6.34
N PHE A 133 1.84 -12.07 6.65
CA PHE A 133 2.08 -13.17 7.54
C PHE A 133 2.19 -14.43 6.68
N TYR A 134 3.28 -15.17 6.86
CA TYR A 134 3.43 -16.46 6.23
C TYR A 134 2.91 -17.55 7.17
N PRO A 135 2.24 -18.60 6.66
CA PRO A 135 1.79 -19.69 7.49
C PRO A 135 2.97 -20.39 8.17
N ASN A 136 2.75 -20.83 9.40
CA ASN A 136 3.74 -21.63 10.11
C ASN A 136 3.90 -22.99 9.42
N GLU A 137 5.13 -23.46 9.31
CA GLU A 137 5.45 -24.76 8.71
C GLU A 137 6.12 -25.64 9.76
N ASN A 138 5.50 -26.78 10.08
CA ASN A 138 6.04 -27.71 11.06
C ASN A 138 6.99 -28.70 10.38
N VAL A 139 8.19 -28.82 10.93
CA VAL A 139 9.21 -29.76 10.48
C VAL A 139 9.53 -30.70 11.63
N THR A 140 9.28 -31.99 11.44
CA THR A 140 9.55 -33.00 12.46
C THR A 140 10.91 -33.64 12.24
N PHE A 141 11.75 -33.63 13.27
CA PHE A 141 13.07 -34.27 13.26
C PHE A 141 13.32 -35.00 14.58
N ASN A 142 13.77 -36.27 14.52
CA ASN A 142 14.01 -37.12 15.69
C ASN A 142 12.87 -37.08 16.74
N ASN A 143 11.62 -37.27 16.28
CA ASN A 143 10.39 -37.19 17.09
C ASN A 143 10.16 -35.83 17.80
N THR A 144 10.90 -34.79 17.44
CA THR A 144 10.71 -33.42 17.92
C THR A 144 10.17 -32.56 16.79
N THR A 145 9.08 -31.84 17.03
CA THR A 145 8.48 -30.94 16.04
C THR A 145 9.02 -29.52 16.24
N TYR A 146 9.64 -28.97 15.20
CA TYR A 146 10.04 -27.58 15.12
C TYR A 146 9.06 -26.80 14.24
N THR A 147 8.89 -25.51 14.50
CA THR A 147 7.97 -24.67 13.74
C THR A 147 8.73 -23.53 13.09
N ASN A 148 8.76 -23.52 11.76
CA ASN A 148 9.26 -22.41 10.98
C ASN A 148 8.22 -21.29 10.96
N THR A 149 8.67 -20.06 11.21
CA THR A 149 7.80 -18.89 11.19
C THR A 149 8.42 -17.78 10.36
N ALA A 150 7.60 -16.98 9.70
CA ALA A 150 8.09 -15.82 8.97
C ALA A 150 7.02 -14.73 8.85
N ASP A 151 7.48 -13.47 8.84
CA ASP A 151 6.66 -12.31 8.54
C ASP A 151 7.41 -11.30 7.67
N LYS A 152 6.63 -10.50 6.94
CA LYS A 152 7.15 -9.43 6.09
C LYS A 152 6.38 -8.15 6.28
N ASN A 153 7.11 -7.07 6.49
CA ASN A 153 6.56 -5.72 6.51
C ASN A 153 7.06 -4.97 5.28
N VAL A 154 6.17 -4.30 4.57
CA VAL A 154 6.49 -3.51 3.37
C VAL A 154 5.98 -2.10 3.58
N GLY A 155 6.86 -1.11 3.54
CA GLY A 155 6.49 0.30 3.62
C GLY A 155 7.15 1.10 2.53
N GLY A 156 6.54 2.23 2.14
CA GLY A 156 7.15 3.08 1.14
C GLY A 156 6.41 4.36 0.83
N LEU A 157 7.05 5.15 -0.03
CA LEU A 157 6.53 6.38 -0.62
C LEU A 157 6.48 6.20 -2.14
N GLN A 158 5.37 6.58 -2.74
CA GLN A 158 5.15 6.57 -4.18
C GLN A 158 4.65 7.92 -4.63
N LEU A 159 5.10 8.35 -5.82
CA LEU A 159 4.62 9.53 -6.49
C LEU A 159 3.93 9.06 -7.77
N LEU A 160 2.62 9.29 -7.85
CA LEU A 160 1.82 8.92 -9.00
C LEU A 160 1.46 10.15 -9.82
N ILE A 161 1.35 9.95 -11.13
CA ILE A 161 0.62 10.83 -12.03
C ILE A 161 -0.50 9.99 -12.62
N GLY A 162 -1.72 10.49 -12.47
CA GLY A 162 -2.91 9.80 -12.94
C GLY A 162 -3.84 10.74 -13.66
N ARG A 163 -4.81 10.13 -14.33
CA ARG A 163 -5.87 10.87 -15.01
C ARG A 163 -7.19 10.22 -14.75
N GLN A 164 -8.08 10.99 -14.12
CA GLN A 164 -9.40 10.51 -13.84
C GLN A 164 -10.40 10.92 -14.91
N PHE A 165 -11.06 9.91 -15.46
CA PHE A 165 -12.23 10.05 -16.31
C PHE A 165 -13.48 9.70 -15.50
N THR A 166 -14.45 10.59 -15.48
CA THR A 166 -15.74 10.38 -14.82
C THR A 166 -16.83 10.43 -15.89
N LYS A 167 -17.65 9.39 -15.97
CA LYS A 167 -18.86 9.36 -16.79
C LYS A 167 -20.03 8.93 -15.92
N ASP A 168 -20.97 9.83 -15.71
CA ASP A 168 -22.10 9.64 -14.80
C ASP A 168 -21.64 9.24 -13.38
N LYS A 169 -21.92 8.00 -12.97
CA LYS A 169 -21.46 7.44 -11.69
C LYS A 169 -20.17 6.65 -11.82
N PHE A 170 -19.70 6.34 -13.02
CA PHE A 170 -18.54 5.49 -13.23
C PHE A 170 -17.25 6.29 -13.36
N ILE A 171 -16.18 5.71 -12.82
CA ILE A 171 -14.85 6.29 -12.83
C ILE A 171 -13.86 5.29 -13.39
N PHE A 172 -13.02 5.81 -14.29
CA PHE A 172 -11.88 5.14 -14.84
C PHE A 172 -10.65 6.02 -14.61
N ASP A 173 -9.64 5.48 -13.94
CA ASP A 173 -8.55 6.27 -13.39
C ASP A 173 -7.21 5.54 -13.60
N PRO A 174 -6.66 5.57 -14.83
CA PRO A 174 -5.33 5.08 -15.14
C PRO A 174 -4.26 5.96 -14.51
N TYR A 175 -3.21 5.32 -13.99
CA TYR A 175 -2.10 6.00 -13.37
C TYR A 175 -0.78 5.25 -13.59
N ILE A 176 0.30 6.03 -13.55
CA ILE A 176 1.67 5.53 -13.50
C ILE A 176 2.39 6.23 -12.35
N GLY A 177 3.34 5.56 -11.73
CA GLY A 177 4.14 6.19 -10.69
C GLY A 177 5.44 5.49 -10.41
N LEU A 178 6.27 6.23 -9.69
CA LEU A 178 7.60 5.84 -9.28
C LEU A 178 7.71 6.08 -7.78
N GLY A 179 8.52 5.26 -7.11
CA GLY A 179 8.68 5.38 -5.68
C GLY A 179 9.80 4.50 -5.16
N ILE A 180 9.87 4.44 -3.84
CA ILE A 180 10.81 3.61 -3.12
C ILE A 180 10.00 2.75 -2.15
N ARG A 181 10.30 1.44 -2.15
CA ARG A 181 9.70 0.48 -1.22
C ARG A 181 10.79 -0.18 -0.40
N SER A 182 10.54 -0.32 0.89
CA SER A 182 11.37 -1.07 1.82
C SER A 182 10.62 -2.33 2.24
N LYS A 183 11.29 -3.48 2.18
CA LYS A 183 10.79 -4.77 2.62
C LYS A 183 11.64 -5.24 3.80
N PHE A 184 10.99 -5.58 4.90
CA PHE A 184 11.60 -6.09 6.12
C PHE A 184 11.08 -7.50 6.34
N TYR A 185 11.93 -8.49 6.17
CA TYR A 185 11.62 -9.90 6.44
C TYR A 185 12.19 -10.28 7.80
N ARG A 186 11.41 -11.07 8.53
CA ARG A 186 11.83 -11.77 9.73
C ARG A 186 11.45 -13.23 9.55
N TYR A 187 12.37 -14.12 9.82
CA TYR A 187 12.13 -15.55 9.69
C TYR A 187 12.93 -16.29 10.74
N ASP A 188 12.33 -17.35 11.26
CA ASP A 188 12.94 -18.35 12.12
C ASP A 188 12.78 -19.69 11.40
N THR A 189 13.87 -20.16 10.79
CA THR A 189 13.86 -21.37 9.97
C THR A 189 14.85 -22.38 10.55
N TYR A 190 14.38 -23.59 10.81
CA TYR A 190 15.22 -24.66 11.32
C TYR A 190 15.82 -25.45 10.14
N HIS A 191 17.16 -25.48 10.06
CA HIS A 191 17.90 -26.27 9.09
C HIS A 191 18.53 -27.50 9.73
N TYR A 192 18.65 -28.52 8.92
CA TYR A 192 19.30 -29.77 9.25
C TYR A 192 20.67 -29.83 8.57
N ASP A 193 21.74 -29.97 9.35
CA ASP A 193 23.09 -30.19 8.84
C ASP A 193 23.78 -31.31 9.64
N GLY A 194 23.89 -32.50 9.04
CA GLY A 194 24.29 -33.72 9.76
C GLY A 194 23.36 -33.98 10.95
N ASN A 195 23.84 -34.49 12.09
CA ASN A 195 22.96 -34.81 13.24
C ASN A 195 22.49 -33.58 14.06
N ASN A 196 22.77 -32.35 13.63
CA ASN A 196 22.45 -31.14 14.39
C ASN A 196 21.28 -30.38 13.78
N VAL A 197 20.42 -29.85 14.65
CA VAL A 197 19.40 -28.87 14.27
C VAL A 197 19.99 -27.48 14.49
N SER A 198 20.00 -26.67 13.44
CA SER A 198 20.44 -25.28 13.49
C SER A 198 19.25 -24.35 13.28
N LEU A 199 19.16 -23.29 14.10
CA LEU A 199 18.17 -22.24 13.91
C LEU A 199 18.79 -21.10 13.10
N ASN A 200 18.14 -20.73 12.01
CA ASN A 200 18.41 -19.52 11.26
C ASN A 200 17.36 -18.46 11.63
N ASP A 201 17.61 -17.70 12.70
CA ASP A 201 16.90 -16.47 13.03
C ASP A 201 17.53 -15.33 12.22
N GLY A 202 16.79 -14.88 11.21
CA GLY A 202 17.26 -13.91 10.25
C GLY A 202 16.36 -12.70 10.11
N LYS A 203 17.00 -11.53 10.01
CA LYS A 203 16.37 -10.29 9.54
C LYS A 203 16.97 -9.88 8.21
N MET A 204 16.11 -9.55 7.27
CA MET A 204 16.53 -9.08 5.96
C MET A 204 15.81 -7.79 5.60
N VAL A 205 16.58 -6.78 5.20
CA VAL A 205 16.04 -5.51 4.72
C VAL A 205 16.43 -5.35 3.26
N SER A 206 15.44 -5.08 2.41
CA SER A 206 15.66 -4.78 0.99
C SER A 206 14.95 -3.47 0.66
N ILE A 207 15.70 -2.52 0.11
CA ILE A 207 15.18 -1.24 -0.40
C ILE A 207 15.24 -1.32 -1.91
N LEU A 208 14.09 -1.15 -2.55
CA LEU A 208 13.95 -1.32 -4.00
C LEU A 208 13.24 -0.11 -4.59
N PRO A 209 13.64 0.33 -5.80
CA PRO A 209 12.79 1.20 -6.58
C PRO A 209 11.46 0.50 -6.87
N SER A 210 10.39 1.27 -6.89
CA SER A 210 9.04 0.80 -7.17
C SER A 210 8.52 1.52 -8.42
N VAL A 211 8.20 0.76 -9.45
CA VAL A 211 7.41 1.24 -10.59
C VAL A 211 6.00 0.70 -10.41
N GLN A 212 5.01 1.57 -10.53
CA GLN A 212 3.61 1.18 -10.42
C GLN A 212 2.87 1.67 -11.66
N PHE A 213 2.15 0.75 -12.28
CA PHE A 213 1.16 1.05 -13.30
C PHE A 213 -0.14 0.43 -12.84
N GLY A 214 -1.25 1.10 -13.10
CA GLY A 214 -2.53 0.55 -12.70
C GLY A 214 -3.69 1.35 -13.24
N ILE A 215 -4.87 0.78 -13.02
CA ILE A 215 -6.13 1.37 -13.42
C ILE A 215 -7.02 1.24 -12.19
N LYS A 216 -7.46 2.36 -11.63
CA LYS A 216 -8.51 2.36 -10.61
C LYS A 216 -9.85 2.46 -11.33
N VAL A 217 -10.78 1.58 -11.00
CA VAL A 217 -12.17 1.63 -11.48
C VAL A 217 -13.06 1.84 -10.29
N GLY A 218 -14.04 2.73 -10.38
CA GLY A 218 -14.86 3.05 -9.23
C GLY A 218 -16.22 3.63 -9.55
N ILE A 219 -16.95 3.90 -8.48
CA ILE A 219 -18.27 4.51 -8.51
C ILE A 219 -18.31 5.76 -7.65
N LYS A 220 -19.07 6.75 -8.09
CA LYS A 220 -19.46 7.92 -7.30
C LYS A 220 -20.53 7.50 -6.29
N LEU A 221 -20.27 7.73 -5.01
CA LEU A 221 -21.16 7.38 -3.90
C LEU A 221 -22.13 8.52 -3.56
N TRP A 222 -21.62 9.75 -3.44
CA TRP A 222 -22.41 10.97 -3.18
C TRP A 222 -21.85 12.14 -3.99
#